data_AF-A0A2N0LM04-F1
#
_entry.id   AF-A0A2N0LM04-F1
#
_cell.length_a   1.000
_cell.length_b   1.000
_cell.length_c   1.000
_cell.angle_alpha   90.00
_cell.angle_beta   90.00
_cell.angle_gamma   90.00
#
_symmetry.space_group_name_H-M   'P 1'
#
loop_
_entity.id
_entity.type
_entity.pdbx_description
1 polymer ?
#
loop_
_entity_poly.entity_id
_entity_poly.type
_entity_poly.pdbx_seq_one_letter_code
_entity_poly.pdbx_strand_id
1 'polypeptide(L)'
;MAELIIECILFDGLVLGSESDEYVQILNQGGAAVDLMGWQLRDVSDGSPTFTFSSFMLLPQASVRVYTNEDHPESGGFSFQRKTPIWNNSSPDTAGLFDPDGGSVSTKSYPPGC
;
A
#
# COMPACT_ATOMS: atom_id res chain seq x y z
N MET A 1 0.96 -20.92 -5.34
CA MET A 1 0.03 -20.00 -6.04
C MET A 1 0.46 -18.57 -5.73
N ALA A 2 -0.08 -17.59 -6.43
CA ALA A 2 0.06 -16.19 -6.05
C ALA A 2 -0.74 -15.92 -4.77
N GLU A 3 -0.18 -15.13 -3.86
CA GLU A 3 -0.84 -14.75 -2.62
C GLU A 3 -0.29 -13.39 -2.18
N LEU A 4 -1.13 -12.36 -2.24
CA LEU A 4 -0.76 -10.99 -1.91
C LEU A 4 -1.44 -10.58 -0.61
N ILE A 5 -0.66 -10.00 0.30
CA ILE A 5 -1.16 -9.43 1.55
C ILE A 5 -0.66 -8.02 1.75
N ILE A 6 -1.44 -7.22 2.48
CA ILE A 6 -0.92 -6.01 3.10
C ILE A 6 -0.15 -6.45 4.35
N GLU A 7 1.18 -6.40 4.28
CA GLU A 7 2.06 -6.88 5.34
C GLU A 7 2.11 -5.93 6.52
N CYS A 8 2.18 -4.62 6.29
CA CYS A 8 2.13 -3.60 7.33
C CYS A 8 1.78 -2.22 6.75
N ILE A 9 1.42 -1.30 7.64
CA ILE A 9 1.15 0.12 7.33
C ILE A 9 2.04 0.93 8.26
N LEU A 10 2.88 1.80 7.69
CA LEU A 10 3.62 2.81 8.44
C LEU A 10 2.71 4.04 8.54
N PHE A 11 2.44 4.47 9.75
CA PHE A 11 1.63 5.63 10.11
C PHE A 11 2.39 6.44 11.17
N ASP A 12 1.98 7.69 11.43
CA ASP A 12 2.71 8.59 12.34
C ASP A 12 4.18 8.72 11.91
N GLY A 13 4.33 9.14 10.65
CA GLY A 13 5.61 9.36 9.99
C GLY A 13 6.44 10.45 10.64
N LEU A 14 7.65 10.59 10.12
CA LEU A 14 8.64 11.55 10.62
C LEU A 14 8.57 12.89 9.88
N VAL A 15 7.95 12.93 8.69
CA VAL A 15 7.80 14.15 7.91
C VAL A 15 6.57 14.93 8.36
N LEU A 16 6.75 15.71 9.42
CA LEU A 16 5.68 16.45 10.09
C LEU A 16 4.77 17.23 9.13
N GLY A 17 3.47 16.98 9.27
CA GLY A 17 2.41 17.76 8.63
C GLY A 17 2.00 17.24 7.25
N SER A 18 2.94 16.72 6.44
CA SER A 18 2.59 16.03 5.19
C SER A 18 2.55 14.52 5.34
N GLU A 19 3.29 13.96 6.29
CA GLU A 19 3.41 12.51 6.52
C GLU A 19 3.77 11.78 5.21
N SER A 20 4.70 12.37 4.44
CA SER A 20 5.00 11.93 3.08
C SER A 20 5.69 10.57 3.03
N ASP A 21 6.32 10.20 4.15
CA ASP A 21 7.06 8.98 4.39
C ASP A 21 6.17 7.82 4.86
N GLU A 22 4.88 8.05 5.17
CA GLU A 22 3.95 6.96 5.44
C GLU A 22 3.75 6.08 4.21
N TYR A 23 3.52 4.79 4.42
CA TYR A 23 3.32 3.85 3.32
C TYR A 23 2.52 2.62 3.71
N VAL A 24 2.00 1.94 2.69
CA VAL A 24 1.51 0.57 2.80
C VAL A 24 2.51 -0.37 2.13
N GLN A 25 2.91 -1.43 2.85
CA GLN A 25 3.76 -2.49 2.31
C GLN A 25 2.91 -3.69 1.91
N ILE A 26 3.03 -4.09 0.64
CA ILE A 26 2.38 -5.26 0.07
C ILE A 26 3.42 -6.36 -0.12
N LEU A 27 3.15 -7.56 0.37
CA LEU A 27 4.01 -8.73 0.25
C LEU A 27 3.34 -9.78 -0.66
N ASN A 28 4.11 -10.31 -1.61
CA ASN A 28 3.76 -11.56 -2.27
C ASN A 28 4.26 -12.75 -1.43
N GLN A 29 3.44 -13.20 -0.49
CA GLN A 29 3.77 -14.37 0.33
C GLN A 29 3.58 -15.70 -0.41
N GLY A 30 3.08 -15.64 -1.64
CA GLY A 30 2.93 -16.78 -2.52
C GLY A 30 4.25 -17.28 -3.11
N GLY A 31 4.12 -18.32 -3.93
CA GLY A 31 5.22 -18.98 -4.65
C GLY A 31 5.30 -18.64 -6.14
N ALA A 32 4.48 -17.72 -6.64
CA ALA A 32 4.44 -17.31 -8.04
C ALA A 32 4.49 -15.79 -8.18
N ALA A 33 5.16 -15.28 -9.21
CA ALA A 33 5.19 -13.85 -9.50
C ALA A 33 3.80 -13.34 -9.90
N VAL A 34 3.50 -12.07 -9.58
CA VAL A 34 2.24 -11.41 -9.92
C VAL A 34 2.56 -10.11 -10.65
N ASP A 35 1.94 -9.87 -11.81
CA ASP A 35 1.90 -8.54 -12.39
C ASP A 35 0.77 -7.75 -11.71
N LEU A 36 1.13 -6.63 -11.09
CA LEU A 36 0.21 -5.76 -10.37
C LEU A 36 -0.55 -4.80 -11.30
N MET A 37 -0.38 -4.87 -12.61
CA MET A 37 -1.12 -4.01 -13.54
C MET A 37 -2.63 -3.98 -13.22
N GLY A 38 -3.14 -2.78 -12.93
CA GLY A 38 -4.56 -2.55 -12.65
C GLY A 38 -5.02 -2.91 -11.23
N TRP A 39 -4.16 -3.48 -10.39
CA TRP A 39 -4.44 -3.67 -8.96
C TRP A 39 -4.59 -2.32 -8.28
N GLN A 40 -5.42 -2.28 -7.24
CA GLN A 40 -5.73 -1.04 -6.53
C GLN A 40 -5.47 -1.15 -5.04
N LEU A 41 -4.79 -0.14 -4.51
CA LEU A 41 -4.64 0.09 -3.08
C LEU A 41 -5.52 1.26 -2.67
N ARG A 42 -6.36 1.06 -1.65
CA ARG A 42 -7.34 2.06 -1.21
C ARG A 42 -7.25 2.25 0.29
N ASP A 43 -7.45 3.48 0.74
CA ASP A 43 -7.96 3.71 2.09
C ASP A 43 -9.47 3.41 2.08
N VAL A 44 -9.86 2.34 2.77
CA VAL A 44 -11.26 1.92 2.82
C VAL A 44 -12.03 2.56 3.97
N SER A 45 -11.35 3.15 4.97
CA SER A 45 -12.00 3.88 6.05
C SER A 45 -12.65 5.16 5.51
N ASP A 46 -11.89 5.92 4.72
CA ASP A 46 -12.33 7.19 4.15
C ASP A 46 -12.88 7.07 2.71
N GLY A 47 -12.71 5.90 2.08
CA GLY A 47 -13.09 5.63 0.70
C GLY A 47 -12.20 6.31 -0.34
N SER A 48 -11.18 7.06 0.10
CA SER A 48 -10.16 7.70 -0.74
C SER A 48 -8.90 7.96 0.09
N PRO A 49 -7.70 7.98 -0.50
CA PRO A 49 -7.42 7.88 -1.93
C PRO A 49 -7.40 6.44 -2.46
N THR A 50 -7.37 6.31 -3.79
CA THR A 50 -7.12 5.05 -4.50
C THR A 50 -5.87 5.22 -5.36
N PHE A 51 -4.90 4.33 -5.18
CA PHE A 51 -3.75 4.17 -6.06
C PHE A 51 -4.01 2.98 -6.98
N THR A 52 -3.69 3.12 -8.27
CA THR A 52 -3.78 2.03 -9.25
C THR A 52 -2.38 1.74 -9.78
N PHE A 53 -1.92 0.51 -9.64
CA PHE A 53 -0.61 0.08 -10.12
C PHE A 53 -0.53 0.11 -11.65
N SER A 54 0.56 0.67 -12.17
CA SER A 54 1.03 0.34 -13.52
C SER A 54 1.61 -1.10 -13.53
N SER A 55 2.01 -1.60 -14.71
CA SER A 55 2.66 -2.92 -14.76
C SER A 55 3.89 -2.96 -13.87
N PHE A 56 3.92 -3.93 -12.97
CA PHE A 56 4.98 -4.16 -12.01
C PHE A 56 4.96 -5.62 -11.60
N MET A 57 6.06 -6.32 -11.88
CA MET A 57 6.16 -7.74 -11.57
C MET A 57 6.69 -7.93 -10.15
N LEU A 58 5.80 -8.28 -9.23
CA LEU A 58 6.15 -8.59 -7.85
C LEU A 58 6.50 -10.07 -7.72
N LEU A 59 7.78 -10.34 -7.49
CA LEU A 59 8.32 -11.69 -7.35
C LEU A 59 7.84 -12.40 -6.07
N PRO A 60 7.90 -13.74 -6.00
CA PRO A 60 7.64 -14.48 -4.78
C PRO A 60 8.51 -13.99 -3.61
N GLN A 61 7.91 -13.87 -2.43
CA GLN A 61 8.54 -13.40 -1.19
C GLN A 61 9.11 -11.98 -1.25
N ALA A 62 8.82 -11.21 -2.31
CA ALA A 62 9.21 -9.81 -2.43
C ALA A 62 8.07 -8.90 -1.96
N SER A 63 8.45 -7.69 -1.53
CA SER A 63 7.52 -6.64 -1.14
C SER A 63 7.66 -5.40 -2.02
N VAL A 64 6.60 -4.60 -2.04
CA VAL A 64 6.52 -3.29 -2.68
C VAL A 64 5.83 -2.31 -1.72
N ARG A 65 6.20 -1.03 -1.79
CA ARG A 65 5.59 0.02 -0.98
C ARG A 65 4.88 1.04 -1.86
N VAL A 66 3.79 1.59 -1.34
CA VAL A 66 3.12 2.77 -1.90
C VAL A 66 3.10 3.84 -0.82
N TYR A 67 3.83 4.93 -1.05
CA TYR A 67 4.00 6.02 -0.11
C TYR A 67 2.93 7.09 -0.25
N THR A 68 2.71 7.90 0.79
CA THR A 68 1.82 9.06 0.73
C THR A 68 2.28 10.05 -0.35
N ASN A 69 3.57 10.42 -0.36
CA ASN A 69 4.11 11.37 -1.35
C ASN A 69 5.58 11.20 -1.72
N GLU A 70 6.31 10.27 -1.10
CA GLU A 70 7.71 10.01 -1.45
C GLU A 70 7.84 8.98 -2.58
N ASP A 71 8.93 9.08 -3.34
CA ASP A 71 9.27 8.13 -4.40
C ASP A 71 10.59 7.43 -4.04
N HIS A 72 10.51 6.14 -3.70
CA HIS A 72 11.66 5.31 -3.32
C HIS A 72 11.85 4.15 -4.31
N PRO A 73 12.68 4.30 -5.36
CA PRO A 73 12.85 3.30 -6.42
C PRO A 73 13.22 1.90 -5.92
N GLU A 74 13.97 1.80 -4.82
CA GLU A 74 14.37 0.54 -4.18
C GLU A 74 13.20 -0.26 -3.59
N SER A 75 12.05 0.36 -3.40
CA SER A 75 10.82 -0.26 -2.87
C SER A 75 9.65 -0.22 -3.86
N GLY A 76 9.95 0.05 -5.14
CA GLY A 76 9.00 0.08 -6.25
C GLY A 76 8.77 1.48 -6.84
N GLY A 77 9.10 2.54 -6.10
CA GLY A 77 8.93 3.92 -6.57
C GLY A 77 7.48 4.34 -6.75
N PHE A 78 6.57 3.81 -5.94
CA PHE A 78 5.14 4.13 -6.01
C PHE A 78 4.71 5.09 -4.92
N SER A 79 3.83 5.99 -5.30
CA SER A 79 3.29 7.02 -4.44
C SER A 79 1.85 7.36 -4.80
N PHE A 80 1.04 7.71 -3.79
CA PHE A 80 -0.26 8.35 -4.01
C PHE A 80 -0.11 9.78 -4.53
N GLN A 81 1.10 10.36 -4.47
CA GLN A 81 1.40 11.75 -4.85
C GLN A 81 0.51 12.76 -4.11
N ARG A 82 0.16 12.44 -2.85
CA ARG A 82 -0.77 13.22 -2.04
C ARG A 82 0.00 14.14 -1.11
N LYS A 83 -0.34 15.43 -1.11
CA LYS A 83 0.36 16.45 -0.29
C LYS A 83 -0.07 16.49 1.17
N THR A 84 -1.04 15.66 1.55
CA THR A 84 -1.56 15.58 2.92
C THR A 84 -1.54 14.12 3.34
N PRO A 85 -1.52 13.84 4.66
CA PRO A 85 -1.52 12.48 5.19
C PRO A 85 -2.70 11.67 4.66
N ILE A 86 -2.48 10.35 4.59
CA ILE A 86 -3.52 9.37 4.25
C ILE A 86 -3.92 8.60 5.48
N TRP A 87 -2.95 8.16 6.29
CA TRP A 87 -3.18 7.25 7.40
C TRP A 87 -3.27 8.05 8.70
N ASN A 88 -4.35 7.89 9.43
CA ASN A 88 -4.66 8.68 10.63
C ASN A 88 -3.85 8.21 11.86
N ASN A 89 -3.22 9.16 12.55
CA ASN A 89 -2.36 8.91 13.72
C ASN A 89 -3.13 8.67 15.04
N SER A 90 -4.42 9.03 15.10
CA SER A 90 -5.22 8.98 16.33
C SER A 90 -6.28 7.87 16.34
N SER A 91 -6.92 7.64 15.19
CA SER A 91 -7.86 6.55 14.98
C SER A 91 -7.39 5.77 13.77
N PRO A 92 -7.09 4.47 13.89
CA PRO A 92 -6.52 3.75 12.77
C PRO A 92 -7.45 3.63 11.56
N ASP A 93 -6.87 3.79 10.39
CA ASP A 93 -7.54 3.50 9.13
C ASP A 93 -7.35 2.04 8.73
N THR A 94 -8.04 1.66 7.66
CA THR A 94 -7.91 0.35 7.04
C THR A 94 -7.49 0.53 5.59
N ALA A 95 -6.38 -0.09 5.21
CA ALA A 95 -5.99 -0.22 3.81
C ALA A 95 -6.63 -1.47 3.21
N GLY A 96 -7.01 -1.39 1.94
CA GLY A 96 -7.52 -2.52 1.15
C GLY A 96 -6.78 -2.66 -0.18
N LEU A 97 -6.38 -3.89 -0.50
CA LEU A 97 -5.79 -4.30 -1.77
C LEU A 97 -6.83 -5.05 -2.58
N PHE A 98 -7.07 -4.58 -3.80
CA PHE A 98 -8.08 -5.11 -4.71
C PHE A 98 -7.43 -5.55 -6.02
N ASP A 99 -7.92 -6.67 -6.57
CA ASP A 99 -7.56 -7.13 -7.90
C ASP A 99 -8.18 -6.23 -8.99
N PRO A 100 -7.79 -6.38 -10.27
CA PRO A 100 -8.31 -5.55 -11.37
C PRO A 100 -9.81 -5.71 -11.64
N ASP A 101 -10.43 -6.81 -11.19
CA ASP A 101 -11.87 -7.03 -11.32
C ASP A 101 -12.66 -6.38 -10.15
N GLY A 102 -11.94 -5.78 -9.19
CA GLY A 102 -12.49 -5.12 -8.01
C GLY A 102 -12.72 -6.06 -6.83
N GLY A 103 -12.24 -7.30 -6.90
CA GLY A 103 -12.27 -8.25 -5.79
C GLY A 103 -11.31 -7.83 -4.69
N SER A 104 -11.79 -7.81 -3.44
CA SER A 104 -10.93 -7.53 -2.28
C SER A 104 -10.03 -8.74 -2.00
N VAL A 105 -8.72 -8.53 -2.06
CA VAL A 105 -7.70 -9.58 -1.87
C VAL A 105 -7.13 -9.55 -0.45
N SER A 106 -6.85 -8.37 0.09
CA SER A 106 -6.32 -8.22 1.44
C SER A 106 -6.79 -6.91 2.06
N THR A 107 -7.02 -6.91 3.37
CA THR A 107 -7.24 -5.69 4.14
C THR A 107 -6.39 -5.72 5.41
N LYS A 108 -5.96 -4.55 5.87
CA LYS A 108 -5.22 -4.42 7.12
C LYS A 108 -5.50 -3.06 7.76
N SER A 109 -5.67 -3.09 9.08
CA SER A 109 -5.66 -1.90 9.93
C SER A 109 -4.46 -1.99 10.89
N TYR A 110 -4.13 -0.89 11.55
CA TYR A 110 -3.03 -0.76 12.51
C TYR A 110 -3.61 -0.32 13.87
N PRO A 111 -2.87 -0.34 14.99
CA PRO A 111 -1.55 -0.91 15.24
C PRO A 111 -1.55 -2.45 15.45
N PRO A 112 -0.38 -3.13 15.40
CA PRO A 112 0.96 -2.54 15.20
C PRO A 112 1.20 -2.11 13.75
N GLY A 113 1.98 -1.03 13.59
CA GLY A 113 2.46 -0.57 12.30
C GLY A 113 3.60 -1.44 11.76
N CYS A 114 4.23 -0.97 10.68
CA CYS A 114 5.63 -1.31 10.42
C CYS A 114 6.50 -0.75 11.56
#